data_AF-A0A7C4LA16-F1
#
_entry.id   AF-A0A7C4LA16-F1
#
_cell.length_a   1.000
_cell.length_b   1.000
_cell.length_c   1.000
_cell.angle_alpha   90.00
_cell.angle_beta   90.00
_cell.angle_gamma   90.00
#
_symmetry.space_group_name_H-M   'P 1'
#
loop_
_entity.id
_entity.type
_entity.pdbx_description
1 polymer ?
#
loop_
_entity_poly.entity_id
_entity_poly.type
_entity_poly.pdbx_seq_one_letter_code
_entity_poly.pdbx_strand_id
1 'polypeptide(L)'
;MQPSRKQAASQSDDGLDLGQLFTAALDNVNANRAQINALDGVNGNHGDNMVHNLRVITQALQADPSAEPSAQLRQAATRLKSEGRGGTSPHYAQGLDQAAEQFQGRSRLNRNDIGTLLQSVMGNVPVKPAAGASAPAAPAGGDLGALMNLLGGQAQAPQQPPAAAGSDPLSALLGAALGGTQASQPAQPAAPAGGDVLGSLLGMALSQGQAPAAPAAGGAGSSGLDLGDVLTAGLAFMQARQRGADTLTAAMQALMAALMNGSVNPLQSGSPQAAAGGLIAQSLLQAAFGRK
;
A
#
# COMPACT_ATOMS: atom_id res chain seq x y z
N MET A 1 -41.50 48.98 -1.69
CA MET A 1 -40.42 48.80 -0.70
C MET A 1 -39.85 47.40 -0.87
N GLN A 2 -38.62 47.29 -1.39
CA GLN A 2 -37.94 46.00 -1.61
C GLN A 2 -37.28 45.56 -0.29
N PRO A 3 -37.46 44.31 0.17
CA PRO A 3 -36.66 43.80 1.28
C PRO A 3 -35.24 43.48 0.82
N SER A 4 -34.30 43.91 1.67
CA SER A 4 -32.85 43.92 1.52
C SER A 4 -32.23 42.56 1.21
N ARG A 5 -31.42 42.55 0.14
CA ARG A 5 -30.59 41.44 -0.35
C ARG A 5 -29.36 41.12 0.54
N LYS A 6 -29.48 41.27 1.87
CA LYS A 6 -28.37 41.10 2.85
C LYS A 6 -28.54 39.87 3.75
N GLN A 7 -28.92 38.74 3.16
CA GLN A 7 -28.82 37.42 3.78
C GLN A 7 -28.37 36.41 2.71
N ALA A 8 -27.10 36.51 2.29
CA ALA A 8 -26.48 35.54 1.37
C ALA A 8 -24.97 35.41 1.64
N ALA A 9 -24.53 35.53 2.89
CA ALA A 9 -23.11 35.39 3.25
C ALA A 9 -22.97 34.77 4.65
N SER A 10 -23.12 33.45 4.71
CA SER A 10 -22.47 32.56 5.69
C SER A 10 -22.85 31.10 5.40
N GLN A 11 -22.73 30.68 4.15
CA GLN A 11 -22.45 29.27 3.90
C GLN A 11 -21.00 29.06 4.34
N SER A 12 -20.83 28.40 5.48
CA SER A 12 -19.56 27.99 6.05
C SER A 12 -18.60 27.50 4.97
N ASP A 13 -17.43 28.14 4.91
CA ASP A 13 -16.41 27.94 3.91
C ASP A 13 -15.79 26.54 4.06
N ASP A 14 -16.43 25.53 3.44
CA ASP A 14 -16.04 24.11 3.48
C ASP A 14 -14.77 23.80 2.64
N GLY A 15 -13.96 24.82 2.37
CA GLY A 15 -12.71 24.70 1.65
C GLY A 15 -11.65 24.03 2.53
N LEU A 16 -10.90 23.09 1.96
CA LEU A 16 -9.72 22.54 2.60
C LEU A 16 -8.54 23.49 2.42
N ASP A 17 -7.94 23.92 3.52
CA ASP A 17 -6.68 24.66 3.52
C ASP A 17 -5.51 23.66 3.53
N LEU A 18 -4.81 23.55 2.39
CA LEU A 18 -3.67 22.65 2.24
C LEU A 18 -2.54 22.96 3.22
N GLY A 19 -2.30 24.24 3.52
CA GLY A 19 -1.31 24.66 4.51
C GLY A 19 -1.66 24.12 5.90
N GLN A 20 -2.92 24.23 6.32
CA GLN A 20 -3.38 23.70 7.61
C GLN A 20 -3.33 22.18 7.66
N LEU A 21 -3.77 21.50 6.60
CA LEU A 21 -3.72 20.04 6.50
C LEU A 21 -2.29 19.51 6.67
N PHE A 22 -1.32 20.07 5.94
CA PHE A 22 0.07 19.65 6.02
C PHE A 22 0.77 20.12 7.30
N THR A 23 0.32 21.20 7.93
CA THR A 23 0.77 21.60 9.28
C THR A 23 0.38 20.54 10.30
N ALA A 24 -0.87 20.05 10.28
CA ALA A 24 -1.30 18.98 11.18
C ALA A 24 -0.48 17.68 10.98
N ALA A 25 -0.17 17.34 9.72
CA ALA A 25 0.70 16.21 9.41
C ALA A 25 2.14 16.42 9.91
N LEU A 26 2.70 17.61 9.73
CA LEU A 26 4.02 17.98 10.25
C LEU A 26 4.09 17.83 11.77
N ASP A 27 3.10 18.36 12.49
CA ASP A 27 3.05 18.32 13.94
C ASP A 27 3.00 16.88 14.47
N ASN A 28 2.13 16.04 13.87
CA ASN A 28 2.00 14.65 14.29
C ASN A 28 3.26 13.83 13.98
N VAL A 29 3.84 13.97 12.79
CA VAL A 29 5.10 13.28 12.45
C VAL A 29 6.24 13.76 13.34
N ASN A 30 6.28 15.06 13.69
CA ASN A 30 7.29 15.60 14.60
C ASN A 30 7.14 15.04 16.03
N ALA A 31 5.91 14.92 16.53
CA ALA A 31 5.62 14.31 17.84
C ALA A 31 6.09 12.85 17.93
N ASN A 32 6.02 12.11 16.81
CA ASN A 32 6.38 10.70 16.75
C ASN A 32 7.76 10.44 16.08
N ARG A 33 8.53 11.50 15.82
CA ARG A 33 9.79 11.46 15.05
C ARG A 33 10.77 10.41 15.57
N ALA A 34 10.97 10.35 16.88
CA ALA A 34 11.92 9.43 17.50
C ALA A 34 11.50 7.96 17.33
N GLN A 35 10.20 7.66 17.35
CA GLN A 35 9.69 6.30 17.15
C GLN A 35 9.85 5.89 15.68
N ILE A 36 9.61 6.81 14.74
CA ILE A 36 9.86 6.57 13.31
C ILE A 36 11.34 6.30 13.07
N ASN A 37 12.24 7.07 13.69
CA ASN A 37 13.69 6.84 13.64
C ASN A 37 14.07 5.47 14.21
N ALA A 38 13.42 5.02 15.29
CA ALA A 38 13.69 3.70 15.88
C ALA A 38 13.30 2.53 14.95
N LEU A 39 12.33 2.72 14.06
CA LEU A 39 11.95 1.73 13.04
C LEU A 39 12.94 1.72 11.85
N ASP A 40 13.75 2.75 11.70
CA ASP A 40 14.71 2.89 10.61
C ASP A 40 16.04 2.21 10.95
N GLY A 41 16.07 0.89 10.77
CA GLY A 41 17.26 0.06 11.01
C GLY A 41 18.45 0.28 10.06
N VAL A 42 18.39 1.28 9.16
CA VAL A 42 19.51 1.59 8.24
C VAL A 42 20.42 2.65 8.85
N ASN A 43 19.88 3.84 9.13
CA ASN A 43 20.65 4.98 9.66
C ASN A 43 19.87 5.80 10.70
N GLY A 44 18.67 5.35 11.09
CA GLY A 44 17.90 5.93 12.19
C GLY A 44 17.46 7.38 11.98
N ASN A 45 17.34 7.86 10.74
CA ASN A 45 17.04 9.27 10.46
C ASN A 45 15.78 9.49 9.61
N HIS A 46 15.01 8.44 9.34
CA HIS A 46 13.79 8.56 8.54
C HIS A 46 12.80 9.59 9.09
N GLY A 47 12.54 9.59 10.39
CA GLY A 47 11.69 10.58 11.06
C GLY A 47 12.21 12.00 10.89
N ASP A 48 13.53 12.23 11.04
CA ASP A 48 14.14 13.53 10.81
C ASP A 48 13.97 14.01 9.36
N ASN A 49 14.20 13.12 8.39
CA ASN A 49 13.97 13.41 6.98
C ASN A 49 12.51 13.77 6.73
N MET A 50 11.57 13.05 7.33
CA MET A 50 10.13 13.28 7.15
C MET A 50 9.67 14.61 7.75
N VAL A 51 10.15 14.98 8.94
CA VAL A 51 9.88 16.31 9.54
C VAL A 51 10.45 17.43 8.67
N HIS A 52 11.66 17.26 8.14
CA HIS A 52 12.25 18.23 7.20
C HIS A 52 11.41 18.36 5.93
N ASN A 53 11.05 17.24 5.30
CA ASN A 53 10.26 17.22 4.07
C ASN A 53 8.87 17.85 4.26
N LEU A 54 8.17 17.51 5.34
CA LEU A 54 6.87 18.11 5.66
C LEU A 54 6.98 19.61 5.96
N ARG A 55 8.08 20.06 6.55
CA ARG A 55 8.33 21.50 6.73
C ARG A 55 8.50 22.21 5.39
N VAL A 56 9.28 21.65 4.46
CA VAL A 56 9.45 22.18 3.10
C VAL A 56 8.09 22.28 2.39
N ILE A 57 7.28 21.21 2.44
CA ILE A 57 5.94 21.19 1.84
C ILE A 57 5.05 22.26 2.48
N THR A 58 4.99 22.30 3.81
CA THR A 58 4.13 23.24 4.55
C THR A 58 4.49 24.69 4.25
N GLN A 59 5.78 25.03 4.25
CA GLN A 59 6.25 26.38 3.89
C GLN A 59 5.91 26.74 2.44
N ALA A 60 6.00 25.77 1.52
CA ALA A 60 5.63 25.98 0.13
C ALA A 60 4.14 26.31 -0.04
N LEU A 61 3.27 25.56 0.63
CA LEU A 61 1.82 25.73 0.58
C LEU A 61 1.38 27.03 1.25
N GLN A 62 2.07 27.46 2.31
CA GLN A 62 1.77 28.71 3.03
C GLN A 62 2.33 29.97 2.34
N ALA A 63 3.21 29.81 1.35
CA ALA A 63 3.83 30.95 0.66
C ALA A 63 2.84 31.74 -0.19
N ASP A 64 1.84 31.06 -0.78
CA ASP A 64 0.74 31.69 -1.50
C ASP A 64 -0.58 30.94 -1.24
N PRO A 65 -1.24 31.21 -0.09
CA PRO A 65 -2.48 30.53 0.27
C PRO A 65 -3.66 30.90 -0.64
N SER A 66 -3.51 31.96 -1.45
CA SER A 66 -4.55 32.43 -2.39
C SER A 66 -4.47 31.75 -3.75
N ALA A 67 -3.35 31.09 -4.06
CA ALA A 67 -3.18 30.38 -5.31
C ALA A 67 -4.14 29.19 -5.42
N GLU A 68 -4.48 28.82 -6.65
CA GLU A 68 -5.22 27.60 -6.96
C GLU A 68 -4.51 26.37 -6.33
N PRO A 69 -5.23 25.39 -5.75
CA PRO A 69 -4.67 24.19 -5.14
C PRO A 69 -3.61 23.48 -6.00
N SER A 70 -3.84 23.39 -7.32
CA SER A 70 -2.87 22.79 -8.25
C SER A 70 -1.55 23.58 -8.31
N ALA A 71 -1.59 24.90 -8.21
CA ALA A 71 -0.38 25.72 -8.20
C ALA A 71 0.38 25.57 -6.87
N GLN A 72 -0.35 25.58 -5.74
CA GLN A 72 0.25 25.33 -4.42
C GLN A 72 0.99 23.99 -4.37
N LEU A 73 0.34 22.92 -4.87
CA LEU A 73 0.92 21.57 -4.89
C LEU A 73 2.13 21.44 -5.83
N ARG A 74 2.12 22.06 -7.03
CA ARG A 74 3.30 22.11 -7.92
C ARG A 74 4.47 22.84 -7.28
N GLN A 75 4.20 23.95 -6.59
CA GLN A 75 5.24 24.69 -5.87
C GLN A 75 5.84 23.84 -4.74
N ALA A 76 5.00 23.13 -3.97
CA ALA A 76 5.44 22.21 -2.94
C ALA A 76 6.28 21.05 -3.51
N ALA A 77 5.85 20.45 -4.61
CA ALA A 77 6.60 19.42 -5.32
C ALA A 77 7.97 19.94 -5.77
N THR A 78 8.01 21.13 -6.36
CA THR A 78 9.25 21.77 -6.85
C THR A 78 10.25 22.00 -5.73
N ARG A 79 9.79 22.59 -4.62
CA ARG A 79 10.65 22.83 -3.44
C ARG A 79 11.11 21.53 -2.80
N LEU A 80 10.24 20.53 -2.73
CA LEU A 80 10.61 19.23 -2.16
C LEU A 80 11.66 18.50 -3.02
N LYS A 81 11.60 18.61 -4.35
CA LYS A 81 12.64 18.07 -5.24
C LYS A 81 14.02 18.69 -4.99
N SER A 82 14.08 19.99 -4.68
CA SER A 82 15.34 20.70 -4.46
C SER A 82 15.87 20.60 -3.03
N GLU A 83 14.98 20.61 -2.04
CA GLU A 83 15.36 20.77 -0.63
C GLU A 83 15.08 19.51 0.21
N GLY A 84 14.33 18.55 -0.31
CA GLY A 84 13.94 17.36 0.42
C GLY A 84 15.10 16.40 0.70
N ARG A 85 14.92 15.56 1.73
CA ARG A 85 15.92 14.65 2.27
C ARG A 85 15.43 13.20 2.27
N GLY A 86 16.38 12.28 2.21
CA GLY A 86 16.12 10.84 2.27
C GLY A 86 15.55 10.28 0.96
N GLY A 87 15.56 8.94 0.86
CA GLY A 87 15.15 8.24 -0.35
C GLY A 87 13.67 8.36 -0.69
N THR A 88 12.81 8.75 0.25
CA THR A 88 11.36 8.91 0.02
C THR A 88 10.98 10.29 -0.52
N SER A 89 11.85 11.31 -0.43
CA SER A 89 11.55 12.67 -0.89
C SER A 89 11.10 12.74 -2.36
N PRO A 90 11.81 12.11 -3.33
CA PRO A 90 11.38 12.15 -4.74
C PRO A 90 10.00 11.56 -4.98
N HIS A 91 9.62 10.53 -4.20
CA HIS A 91 8.32 9.87 -4.31
C HIS A 91 7.17 10.77 -3.82
N TYR A 92 7.38 11.47 -2.70
CA TYR A 92 6.42 12.46 -2.22
C TYR A 92 6.30 13.65 -3.19
N ALA A 93 7.41 14.11 -3.75
CA ALA A 93 7.37 15.21 -4.72
C ALA A 93 6.61 14.82 -5.99
N GLN A 94 6.84 13.61 -6.50
CA GLN A 94 6.07 13.06 -7.62
C GLN A 94 4.57 12.95 -7.27
N GLY A 95 4.24 12.51 -6.05
CA GLY A 95 2.86 12.42 -5.60
C GLY A 95 2.16 13.78 -5.48
N LEU A 96 2.89 14.83 -5.11
CA LEU A 96 2.40 16.21 -5.09
C LEU A 96 2.17 16.75 -6.51
N ASP A 97 3.06 16.47 -7.46
CA ASP A 97 2.86 16.84 -8.88
C ASP A 97 1.64 16.14 -9.48
N GLN A 98 1.49 14.83 -9.24
CA GLN A 98 0.31 14.06 -9.69
C GLN A 98 -0.99 14.62 -9.09
N ALA A 99 -0.98 15.04 -7.82
CA ALA A 99 -2.13 15.64 -7.18
C ALA A 99 -2.45 17.00 -7.83
N ALA A 100 -1.41 17.78 -8.14
CA ALA A 100 -1.58 19.04 -8.82
C ALA A 100 -2.18 18.90 -10.22
N GLU A 101 -1.78 17.86 -10.97
CA GLU A 101 -2.36 17.52 -12.27
C GLU A 101 -3.84 17.15 -12.15
N GLN A 102 -4.19 16.32 -11.17
CA GLN A 102 -5.58 15.91 -10.93
C GLN A 102 -6.50 17.06 -10.47
N PHE A 103 -5.94 18.08 -9.84
CA PHE A 103 -6.68 19.25 -9.36
C PHE A 103 -6.59 20.48 -10.26
N GLN A 104 -6.13 20.33 -11.52
CA GLN A 104 -6.15 21.44 -12.48
C GLN A 104 -7.56 21.99 -12.69
N GLY A 105 -7.67 23.31 -12.79
CA GLY A 105 -8.94 24.01 -12.99
C GLY A 105 -9.87 24.06 -11.78
N ARG A 106 -9.45 23.53 -10.62
CA ARG A 106 -10.23 23.59 -9.38
C ARG A 106 -9.81 24.77 -8.52
N SER A 107 -10.71 25.74 -8.34
CA SER A 107 -10.47 26.90 -7.47
C SER A 107 -10.46 26.63 -5.97
N ARG A 108 -10.86 25.42 -5.55
CA ARG A 108 -10.86 25.01 -4.14
C ARG A 108 -10.92 23.48 -4.04
N LEU A 109 -10.34 22.95 -2.97
CA LEU A 109 -10.54 21.56 -2.56
C LEU A 109 -11.61 21.47 -1.48
N ASN A 110 -12.31 20.35 -1.44
CA ASN A 110 -13.30 20.02 -0.41
C ASN A 110 -13.00 18.64 0.20
N ARG A 111 -13.74 18.26 1.23
CA ARG A 111 -13.51 17.02 1.98
C ARG A 111 -13.53 15.75 1.14
N ASN A 112 -14.26 15.72 0.02
CA ASN A 112 -14.28 14.56 -0.87
C ASN A 112 -12.95 14.38 -1.63
N ASP A 113 -12.14 15.43 -1.71
CA ASP A 113 -10.87 15.43 -2.42
C ASP A 113 -9.70 14.89 -1.58
N ILE A 114 -9.89 14.72 -0.26
CA ILE A 114 -8.83 14.28 0.65
C ILE A 114 -8.33 12.87 0.31
N GLY A 115 -9.22 11.99 -0.14
CA GLY A 115 -8.87 10.64 -0.56
C GLY A 115 -7.97 10.65 -1.79
N THR A 116 -8.30 11.48 -2.79
CA THR A 116 -7.49 11.67 -3.99
C THR A 116 -6.12 12.27 -3.67
N LEU A 117 -6.08 13.30 -2.81
CA LEU A 117 -4.83 13.89 -2.35
C LEU A 117 -3.95 12.85 -1.65
N LEU A 118 -4.53 12.08 -0.73
CA LEU A 118 -3.82 11.06 0.04
C LEU A 118 -3.26 9.96 -0.86
N GLN A 119 -4.10 9.44 -1.76
CA GLN A 119 -3.72 8.42 -2.73
C GLN A 119 -2.56 8.91 -3.60
N SER A 120 -2.60 10.15 -4.06
CA SER A 120 -1.55 10.71 -4.92
C SER A 120 -0.23 10.89 -4.16
N VAL A 121 -0.25 11.51 -2.98
CA VAL A 121 0.95 11.79 -2.18
C VAL A 121 1.61 10.50 -1.68
N MET A 122 0.81 9.49 -1.31
CA MET A 122 1.33 8.25 -0.74
C MET A 122 1.54 7.12 -1.76
N GLY A 123 0.87 7.15 -2.90
CA GLY A 123 0.86 6.05 -3.86
C GLY A 123 2.23 5.73 -4.48
N ASN A 124 3.16 6.68 -4.47
CA ASN A 124 4.50 6.49 -5.05
C ASN A 124 5.54 6.04 -4.03
N VAL A 125 5.23 5.99 -2.73
CA VAL A 125 6.22 5.70 -1.69
C VAL A 125 6.42 4.19 -1.58
N PRO A 126 7.65 3.66 -1.80
CA PRO A 126 7.90 2.24 -1.65
C PRO A 126 7.78 1.85 -0.16
N VAL A 127 6.83 0.97 0.14
CA VAL A 127 6.71 0.38 1.48
C VAL A 127 7.59 -0.86 1.52
N LYS A 128 8.72 -0.77 2.23
CA LYS A 128 9.56 -1.95 2.46
C LYS A 128 8.86 -2.84 3.50
N PRO A 129 8.72 -4.16 3.26
CA PRO A 129 8.26 -5.09 4.28
C PRO A 129 9.16 -5.00 5.52
N ALA A 130 8.57 -5.08 6.71
CA ALA A 130 9.30 -5.05 7.98
C ALA A 130 10.44 -6.09 7.97
N ALA A 131 11.62 -5.71 8.44
CA ALA A 131 12.74 -6.63 8.58
C ALA A 131 12.36 -7.73 9.59
N GLY A 132 12.26 -8.98 9.14
CA GLY A 132 11.76 -10.12 9.93
C GLY A 132 10.50 -10.77 9.35
N ALA A 133 9.84 -10.15 8.37
CA ALA A 133 8.88 -10.84 7.51
C ALA A 133 9.67 -11.63 6.45
N SER A 134 9.86 -12.93 6.69
CA SER A 134 10.28 -13.88 5.67
C SER A 134 9.19 -13.97 4.60
N ALA A 135 9.16 -13.02 3.67
CA ALA A 135 8.42 -13.20 2.43
C ALA A 135 9.13 -14.32 1.65
N PRO A 136 8.42 -15.33 1.11
CA PRO A 136 9.03 -16.24 0.15
C PRO A 136 9.59 -15.40 -1.01
N ALA A 137 10.84 -15.66 -1.37
CA ALA A 137 11.55 -14.92 -2.41
C ALA A 137 10.74 -14.94 -3.72
N ALA A 138 10.15 -13.80 -4.08
CA ALA A 138 9.63 -13.59 -5.42
C ALA A 138 10.83 -13.38 -6.37
N PRO A 139 10.86 -14.03 -7.54
CA PRO A 139 11.91 -13.79 -8.53
C PRO A 139 11.83 -12.34 -9.00
N ALA A 140 12.98 -11.69 -9.09
CA ALA A 140 13.11 -10.30 -9.51
C ALA A 140 12.57 -10.09 -10.93
N GLY A 141 11.36 -9.52 -11.02
CA GLY A 141 10.72 -9.09 -12.26
C GLY A 141 9.35 -8.50 -11.93
N GLY A 142 9.18 -7.20 -12.12
CA GLY A 142 8.02 -6.44 -11.64
C GLY A 142 6.67 -7.08 -11.98
N ASP A 143 5.82 -7.21 -10.97
CA ASP A 143 4.53 -7.92 -10.99
C ASP A 143 3.52 -7.39 -12.01
N LEU A 144 3.74 -6.21 -12.60
CA LEU A 144 2.95 -5.70 -13.72
C LEU A 144 3.24 -6.42 -15.05
N GLY A 145 4.46 -6.92 -15.26
CA GLY A 145 4.82 -7.70 -16.44
C GLY A 145 4.24 -9.10 -16.41
N ALA A 146 4.22 -9.74 -15.24
CA ALA A 146 3.60 -11.05 -15.04
C ALA A 146 2.08 -10.99 -15.16
N LEU A 147 1.45 -9.92 -14.67
CA LEU A 147 0.00 -9.71 -14.80
C LEU A 147 -0.40 -9.40 -16.25
N MET A 148 0.42 -8.65 -17.00
CA MET A 148 0.18 -8.36 -18.41
C MET A 148 0.31 -9.63 -19.28
N ASN A 149 1.23 -10.54 -18.93
CA ASN A 149 1.36 -11.83 -19.61
C ASN A 149 0.23 -12.80 -19.27
N LEU A 150 -0.47 -12.59 -18.15
CA LEU A 150 -1.66 -13.35 -17.76
C LEU A 150 -2.94 -12.78 -18.36
N LEU A 151 -2.99 -11.46 -18.60
CA LEU A 151 -4.14 -10.73 -19.15
C LEU A 151 -4.10 -10.64 -20.69
N GLY A 152 -2.91 -10.69 -21.29
CA GLY A 152 -2.71 -10.75 -22.75
C GLY A 152 -2.65 -12.20 -23.21
N GLY A 153 -3.81 -12.76 -23.59
CA GLY A 153 -3.91 -14.10 -24.15
C GLY A 153 -2.87 -14.37 -25.24
N GLN A 154 -2.23 -15.54 -25.16
CA GLN A 154 -1.30 -16.06 -26.16
C GLN A 154 -1.96 -16.05 -27.56
N ALA A 155 -1.52 -15.15 -28.42
CA ALA A 155 -1.52 -15.41 -29.86
C ALA A 155 -0.23 -16.17 -30.18
N GLN A 156 -0.32 -17.50 -30.24
CA GLN A 156 0.75 -18.34 -30.75
C GLN A 156 0.89 -18.13 -32.27
N ALA A 157 2.06 -17.69 -32.72
CA ALA A 157 2.45 -17.76 -34.12
C ALA A 157 2.85 -19.22 -34.48
N PRO A 158 2.55 -19.70 -35.69
CA PRO A 158 2.71 -21.11 -36.05
C PRO A 158 4.17 -21.47 -36.37
N GLN A 159 4.66 -22.56 -35.79
CA GLN A 159 5.86 -23.26 -36.27
C GLN A 159 5.48 -24.67 -36.76
N GLN A 160 5.84 -24.95 -38.02
CA GLN A 160 5.68 -26.22 -38.71
C GLN A 160 6.83 -27.23 -38.38
N PRO A 161 6.68 -28.53 -38.70
CA PRO A 161 7.24 -29.66 -37.93
C PRO A 161 8.50 -30.31 -38.52
N PRO A 162 9.02 -31.39 -37.90
CA PRO A 162 9.06 -32.65 -38.65
C PRO A 162 8.66 -33.94 -37.88
N ALA A 163 7.91 -34.76 -38.63
CA ALA A 163 7.80 -36.22 -38.75
C ALA A 163 8.08 -37.24 -37.60
N ALA A 164 7.04 -38.07 -37.41
CA ALA A 164 7.00 -39.55 -37.34
C ALA A 164 7.50 -40.30 -36.10
N ALA A 165 6.58 -40.96 -35.38
CA ALA A 165 6.27 -42.39 -35.56
C ALA A 165 5.20 -42.83 -34.53
N GLY A 166 4.21 -43.60 -34.99
CA GLY A 166 3.05 -43.98 -34.20
C GLY A 166 3.34 -44.96 -33.07
N SER A 167 2.67 -44.76 -31.94
CA SER A 167 2.37 -45.82 -30.98
C SER A 167 1.03 -45.52 -30.29
N ASP A 168 0.19 -46.55 -30.20
CA ASP A 168 -1.16 -46.48 -29.65
C ASP A 168 -1.15 -46.20 -28.13
N PRO A 169 -1.97 -45.25 -27.64
CA PRO A 169 -2.00 -44.85 -26.23
C PRO A 169 -2.48 -45.95 -25.27
N LEU A 170 -3.15 -46.98 -25.79
CA LEU A 170 -3.60 -48.13 -24.99
C LEU A 170 -2.47 -49.12 -24.67
N SER A 171 -1.45 -49.24 -25.52
CA SER A 171 -0.25 -50.04 -25.21
C SER A 171 0.64 -49.36 -24.17
N ALA A 172 0.67 -48.02 -24.15
CA ALA A 172 1.42 -47.25 -23.16
C ALA A 172 0.82 -47.37 -21.75
N LEU A 173 -0.51 -47.41 -21.65
CA LEU A 173 -1.19 -47.56 -20.37
C LEU A 173 -1.08 -48.98 -19.80
N LEU A 174 -1.07 -50.00 -20.66
CA LEU A 174 -0.92 -51.40 -20.24
C LEU A 174 0.51 -51.75 -19.81
N GLY A 175 1.52 -51.05 -20.35
CA GLY A 175 2.90 -51.13 -19.87
C GLY A 175 3.12 -50.53 -18.48
N ALA A 176 2.35 -49.49 -18.12
CA ALA A 176 2.46 -48.81 -16.82
C ALA A 176 1.78 -49.57 -15.66
N ALA A 177 0.87 -50.51 -15.96
CA ALA A 177 0.11 -51.23 -14.94
C ALA A 177 0.78 -52.52 -14.43
N LEU A 178 1.85 -53.01 -15.07
CA LEU A 178 2.37 -54.36 -14.84
C LEU A 178 3.89 -54.47 -14.58
N GLY A 179 4.57 -53.40 -14.20
CA GLY A 179 6.03 -53.42 -14.05
C GLY A 179 6.55 -52.55 -12.92
N GLY A 180 6.84 -53.17 -11.78
CA GLY A 180 7.49 -52.53 -10.63
C GLY A 180 9.02 -52.46 -10.73
N THR A 181 9.56 -51.66 -9.81
CA THR A 181 10.89 -51.74 -9.18
C THR A 181 12.16 -51.52 -10.03
N GLN A 182 12.74 -50.32 -9.93
CA GLN A 182 14.17 -50.06 -9.58
C GLN A 182 14.41 -48.54 -9.76
N ALA A 183 14.66 -47.80 -8.67
CA ALA A 183 15.95 -47.60 -7.99
C ALA A 183 16.77 -46.41 -8.54
N SER A 184 16.89 -45.40 -7.67
CA SER A 184 18.04 -44.50 -7.47
C SER A 184 18.33 -43.35 -8.45
N GLN A 185 17.80 -42.16 -8.14
CA GLN A 185 18.53 -40.91 -7.80
C GLN A 185 17.55 -39.71 -7.80
N PRO A 186 17.48 -38.87 -6.75
CA PRO A 186 16.85 -37.55 -6.87
C PRO A 186 17.90 -36.43 -6.86
N ALA A 187 18.03 -35.74 -8.00
CA ALA A 187 18.46 -34.35 -8.09
C ALA A 187 17.24 -33.50 -8.47
N GLN A 188 17.00 -32.45 -7.67
CA GLN A 188 16.19 -31.23 -7.87
C GLN A 188 14.67 -31.38 -8.18
N PRO A 189 13.78 -30.81 -7.33
CA PRO A 189 12.35 -30.76 -7.63
C PRO A 189 12.01 -29.66 -8.64
N ALA A 190 11.30 -30.06 -9.70
CA ALA A 190 10.45 -29.19 -10.51
C ALA A 190 9.16 -28.85 -9.75
N ALA A 191 8.60 -27.67 -10.05
CA ALA A 191 7.41 -27.10 -9.44
C ALA A 191 6.13 -27.96 -9.62
N PRO A 192 5.21 -27.99 -8.64
CA PRO A 192 3.86 -28.50 -8.85
C PRO A 192 2.96 -27.41 -9.43
N ALA A 193 2.24 -27.81 -10.47
CA ALA A 193 1.18 -27.05 -11.11
C ALA A 193 -0.04 -26.90 -10.17
N GLY A 194 -0.72 -25.77 -10.36
CA GLY A 194 -1.96 -25.29 -9.74
C GLY A 194 -2.90 -26.33 -9.11
N GLY A 195 -3.15 -26.12 -7.82
CA GLY A 195 -4.28 -26.69 -7.09
C GLY A 195 -4.02 -26.65 -5.59
N ASP A 196 -4.82 -25.87 -4.87
CA ASP A 196 -5.03 -25.99 -3.42
C ASP A 196 -4.07 -25.26 -2.44
N VAL A 197 -4.12 -23.93 -2.51
CA VAL A 197 -3.58 -23.00 -1.50
C VAL A 197 -4.32 -23.12 -0.15
N LEU A 198 -5.60 -23.49 -0.15
CA LEU A 198 -6.39 -23.70 1.06
C LEU A 198 -6.00 -25.02 1.77
N GLY A 199 -5.77 -26.08 1.01
CA GLY A 199 -5.18 -27.33 1.52
C GLY A 199 -3.77 -27.12 2.11
N SER A 200 -2.95 -26.27 1.49
CA SER A 200 -1.62 -25.93 2.01
C SER A 200 -1.67 -25.08 3.29
N LEU A 201 -2.64 -24.17 3.42
CA LEU A 201 -2.81 -23.36 4.63
C LEU A 201 -3.35 -24.20 5.80
N LEU A 202 -4.30 -25.11 5.51
CA LEU A 202 -4.85 -26.03 6.51
C LEU A 202 -3.82 -27.09 6.94
N GLY A 203 -2.97 -27.54 6.01
CA GLY A 203 -1.82 -28.39 6.31
C GLY A 203 -0.79 -27.69 7.20
N MET A 204 -0.56 -26.39 7.02
CA MET A 204 0.33 -25.60 7.87
C MET A 204 -0.27 -25.33 9.26
N ALA A 205 -1.59 -25.14 9.35
CA ALA A 205 -2.31 -24.96 10.62
C ALA A 205 -2.38 -26.24 11.47
N LEU A 206 -2.43 -27.42 10.85
CA LEU A 206 -2.46 -28.72 11.54
C LEU A 206 -1.06 -29.29 11.82
N SER A 207 -0.01 -28.73 11.22
CA SER A 207 1.39 -29.14 11.42
C SER A 207 2.04 -28.58 12.69
N GLN A 208 1.39 -27.67 13.43
CA GLN A 208 1.95 -27.07 14.65
C GLN A 208 1.71 -27.93 15.91
N GLY A 209 2.03 -29.22 15.81
CA GLY A 209 1.84 -30.22 16.86
C GLY A 209 3.15 -30.81 17.39
N GLN A 210 4.27 -30.08 17.44
CA GLN A 210 5.44 -30.53 18.20
C GLN A 210 6.33 -29.36 18.63
N ALA A 211 6.44 -29.18 19.94
CA ALA A 211 7.36 -28.24 20.58
C ALA A 211 8.82 -28.72 20.53
N PRO A 212 9.77 -27.78 20.57
CA PRO A 212 10.90 -27.92 21.50
C PRO A 212 11.02 -26.72 22.44
N ALA A 213 11.65 -26.99 23.57
CA ALA A 213 11.70 -26.18 24.78
C ALA A 213 12.48 -24.84 24.66
N ALA A 214 12.09 -23.91 25.53
CA ALA A 214 12.68 -22.58 25.76
C ALA A 214 14.12 -22.63 26.34
N PRO A 215 14.85 -21.50 26.30
CA PRO A 215 14.87 -20.67 27.51
C PRO A 215 14.50 -19.19 27.27
N ALA A 216 14.13 -18.54 28.36
CA ALA A 216 13.52 -17.22 28.44
C ALA A 216 14.51 -16.04 28.43
N ALA A 217 14.14 -14.96 27.75
CA ALA A 217 14.38 -13.56 28.12
C ALA A 217 13.40 -12.67 27.33
N GLY A 218 12.73 -11.74 28.01
CA GLY A 218 11.41 -11.22 27.61
C GLY A 218 11.36 -10.00 26.68
N GLY A 219 10.13 -9.70 26.28
CA GLY A 219 9.74 -8.53 25.49
C GLY A 219 8.61 -8.86 24.51
N ALA A 220 7.40 -8.38 24.81
CA ALA A 220 6.14 -8.53 24.09
C ALA A 220 6.23 -8.80 22.57
N GLY A 221 5.76 -9.98 22.15
CA GLY A 221 5.58 -10.36 20.76
C GLY A 221 4.11 -10.66 20.46
N SER A 222 3.42 -9.68 19.88
CA SER A 222 2.28 -9.91 18.99
C SER A 222 2.37 -8.88 17.87
N SER A 223 2.92 -9.35 16.76
CA SER A 223 3.28 -8.61 15.55
C SER A 223 2.10 -7.83 14.95
N GLY A 224 2.42 -6.68 14.35
CA GLY A 224 1.47 -5.78 13.70
C GLY A 224 0.60 -6.46 12.63
N LEU A 225 -0.60 -5.89 12.46
CA LEU A 225 -1.82 -6.48 11.88
C LEU A 225 -2.45 -7.50 12.84
N ASP A 226 -3.31 -7.00 13.74
CA ASP A 226 -4.16 -7.86 14.55
C ASP A 226 -5.00 -8.76 13.62
N LEU A 227 -5.21 -10.02 13.99
CA LEU A 227 -6.09 -10.91 13.27
C LEU A 227 -7.50 -10.30 13.13
N GLY A 228 -7.93 -9.52 14.11
CA GLY A 228 -9.18 -8.75 14.04
C GLY A 228 -9.18 -7.71 12.92
N ASP A 229 -8.06 -7.04 12.66
CA ASP A 229 -7.94 -6.03 11.60
C ASP A 229 -7.90 -6.67 10.23
N VAL A 230 -7.15 -7.77 10.09
CA VAL A 230 -7.10 -8.56 8.86
C VAL A 230 -8.45 -9.18 8.56
N LEU A 231 -9.15 -9.69 9.58
CA LEU A 231 -10.49 -10.23 9.44
C LEU A 231 -11.49 -9.16 9.01
N THR A 232 -11.45 -7.98 9.64
CA THR A 232 -12.36 -6.88 9.34
C THR A 232 -12.11 -6.30 7.95
N ALA A 233 -10.85 -6.07 7.59
CA ALA A 233 -10.45 -5.63 6.25
C ALA A 233 -10.82 -6.69 5.20
N GLY A 234 -10.61 -7.98 5.50
CA GLY A 234 -10.99 -9.10 4.64
C GLY A 234 -12.50 -9.18 4.40
N LEU A 235 -13.31 -8.97 5.45
CA LEU A 235 -14.77 -8.89 5.33
C LEU A 235 -15.21 -7.68 4.49
N ALA A 236 -14.62 -6.51 4.71
CA ALA A 236 -14.92 -5.31 3.93
C ALA A 236 -14.56 -5.49 2.44
N PHE A 237 -13.38 -6.05 2.14
CA PHE A 237 -12.98 -6.40 0.78
C PHE A 237 -13.96 -7.37 0.13
N MET A 238 -14.34 -8.43 0.85
CA MET A 238 -15.27 -9.44 0.35
C MET A 238 -16.66 -8.86 0.09
N GLN A 239 -17.15 -8.01 0.99
CA GLN A 239 -18.44 -7.34 0.86
C GLN A 239 -18.46 -6.38 -0.34
N ALA A 240 -17.35 -5.70 -0.60
CA ALA A 240 -17.16 -4.85 -1.78
C ALA A 240 -17.24 -5.68 -3.07
N ARG A 241 -16.55 -6.83 -3.11
CA ARG A 241 -16.57 -7.77 -4.24
C ARG A 241 -17.95 -8.36 -4.47
N GLN A 242 -18.69 -8.67 -3.40
CA GLN A 242 -20.08 -9.13 -3.48
C GLN A 242 -21.03 -8.06 -4.04
N ARG A 243 -20.67 -6.77 -3.91
CA ARG A 243 -21.39 -5.64 -4.52
C ARG A 243 -20.91 -5.29 -5.93
N GLY A 244 -20.01 -6.10 -6.51
CA GLY A 244 -19.48 -5.89 -7.85
C GLY A 244 -18.39 -4.81 -7.94
N ALA A 245 -17.78 -4.40 -6.82
CA ALA A 245 -16.70 -3.42 -6.85
C ALA A 245 -15.42 -4.02 -7.46
N ASP A 246 -14.73 -3.22 -8.26
CA ASP A 246 -13.41 -3.55 -8.79
C ASP A 246 -12.39 -3.72 -7.67
N THR A 247 -11.34 -4.51 -7.94
CA THR A 247 -10.34 -4.91 -6.94
C THR A 247 -9.70 -3.72 -6.20
N LEU A 248 -9.44 -2.63 -6.90
CA LEU A 248 -8.88 -1.40 -6.31
C LEU A 248 -9.88 -0.73 -5.36
N THR A 249 -11.13 -0.62 -5.78
CA THR A 249 -12.23 -0.05 -4.97
C THR A 249 -12.47 -0.90 -3.72
N ALA A 250 -12.43 -2.22 -3.85
CA ALA A 250 -12.54 -3.15 -2.73
C ALA A 250 -11.35 -3.05 -1.76
N ALA A 251 -10.13 -2.90 -2.27
CA ALA A 251 -8.93 -2.72 -1.45
C ALA A 251 -8.97 -1.38 -0.68
N MET A 252 -9.43 -0.30 -1.31
CA MET A 252 -9.64 0.98 -0.64
C MET A 252 -10.70 0.90 0.46
N GLN A 253 -11.80 0.16 0.24
CA GLN A 253 -12.82 -0.05 1.26
C GLN A 253 -12.30 -0.87 2.43
N ALA A 254 -11.49 -1.90 2.17
CA ALA A 254 -10.83 -2.68 3.21
C ALA A 254 -9.86 -1.84 4.05
N LEU A 255 -9.05 -1.00 3.39
CA LEU A 255 -8.14 -0.07 4.05
C LEU A 255 -8.90 0.97 4.88
N MET A 256 -9.98 1.55 4.33
CA MET A 256 -10.84 2.48 5.07
C MET A 256 -11.50 1.80 6.28
N ALA A 257 -11.99 0.57 6.16
CA ALA A 257 -12.58 -0.15 7.29
C ALA A 257 -11.57 -0.40 8.42
N ALA A 258 -10.34 -0.79 8.06
CA ALA A 258 -9.25 -0.93 9.04
C ALA A 258 -8.92 0.41 9.72
N LEU A 259 -8.80 1.50 8.94
CA LEU A 259 -8.53 2.85 9.44
C LEU A 259 -9.66 3.40 10.32
N MET A 260 -10.92 3.18 9.95
CA MET A 260 -12.09 3.69 10.67
C MET A 260 -12.33 2.97 11.99
N ASN A 261 -11.91 1.70 12.11
CA ASN A 261 -12.01 0.97 13.37
C ASN A 261 -10.91 1.37 14.38
N GLY A 262 -9.99 2.27 14.01
CA GLY A 262 -9.02 2.87 14.93
C GLY A 262 -7.88 1.95 15.39
N SER A 263 -7.86 0.69 14.93
CA SER A 263 -6.87 -0.30 15.37
C SER A 263 -5.49 -0.13 14.73
N VAL A 264 -5.40 0.57 13.59
CA VAL A 264 -4.13 0.69 12.86
C VAL A 264 -3.26 1.75 13.52
N ASN A 265 -2.44 1.35 14.48
CA ASN A 265 -1.39 2.20 15.02
C ASN A 265 -0.24 2.27 14.00
N PRO A 266 0.02 3.42 13.35
CA PRO A 266 1.06 3.52 12.32
C PRO A 266 2.44 3.10 12.84
N LEU A 267 2.72 3.35 14.12
CA LEU A 267 4.01 3.03 14.74
C LEU A 267 4.25 1.53 14.91
N GLN A 268 3.21 0.70 14.79
CA GLN A 268 3.32 -0.76 14.86
C GLN A 268 3.43 -1.41 13.46
N SER A 269 3.54 -0.60 12.41
CA SER A 269 3.63 -1.09 11.02
C SER A 269 4.93 -1.85 10.69
N GLY A 270 5.94 -1.77 11.57
CA GLY A 270 7.22 -2.47 11.40
C GLY A 270 8.13 -1.88 10.32
N SER A 271 7.75 -0.78 9.67
CA SER A 271 8.63 -0.03 8.76
C SER A 271 8.49 1.48 8.95
N PRO A 272 9.58 2.26 8.76
CA PRO A 272 9.54 3.69 8.99
C PRO A 272 8.68 4.42 7.95
N GLN A 273 8.60 3.91 6.70
CA GLN A 273 7.74 4.48 5.65
C GLN A 273 6.26 4.31 5.97
N ALA A 274 5.85 3.12 6.43
CA ALA A 274 4.46 2.88 6.79
C ALA A 274 4.07 3.66 8.05
N ALA A 275 4.97 3.78 9.02
CA ALA A 275 4.74 4.60 10.21
C ALA A 275 4.57 6.08 9.88
N ALA A 276 5.53 6.68 9.18
CA ALA A 276 5.44 8.09 8.79
C ALA A 276 4.24 8.35 7.88
N GLY A 277 4.03 7.49 6.88
CA GLY A 277 2.91 7.57 5.96
C GLY A 277 1.55 7.47 6.65
N GLY A 278 1.37 6.52 7.56
CA GLY A 278 0.13 6.35 8.31
C GLY A 278 -0.17 7.54 9.21
N LEU A 279 0.86 8.13 9.86
CA LEU A 279 0.69 9.35 10.65
C LEU A 279 0.29 10.55 9.78
N ILE A 280 0.88 10.71 8.60
CA ILE A 280 0.48 11.75 7.63
C ILE A 280 -0.99 11.54 7.24
N ALA A 281 -1.36 10.33 6.83
CA ALA A 281 -2.71 9.98 6.42
C ALA A 281 -3.73 10.31 7.51
N GLN A 282 -3.46 9.85 8.74
CA GLN A 282 -4.29 10.08 9.90
C GLN A 282 -4.49 11.58 10.17
N SER A 283 -3.41 12.35 10.11
CA SER A 283 -3.44 13.80 10.38
C SER A 283 -4.21 14.57 9.32
N LEU A 284 -4.03 14.22 8.04
CA LEU A 284 -4.76 14.83 6.94
C LEU A 284 -6.27 14.56 7.06
N LEU A 285 -6.65 13.32 7.37
CA LEU A 285 -8.05 12.94 7.60
C LEU A 285 -8.64 13.63 8.84
N GLN A 286 -7.90 13.66 9.94
CA GLN A 286 -8.33 14.36 11.16
C GLN A 286 -8.46 15.87 10.94
N ALA A 287 -7.55 16.52 10.21
CA ALA A 287 -7.66 17.93 9.93
C ALA A 287 -8.82 18.24 8.94
N ALA A 288 -9.11 17.34 8.00
CA ALA A 288 -10.20 17.50 7.04
C ALA A 288 -11.59 17.26 7.65
N PHE A 289 -11.72 16.32 8.60
CA PHE A 289 -13.01 15.88 9.14
C PHE A 289 -13.21 16.15 10.65
N GLY A 290 -12.15 16.42 11.38
CA GLY A 290 -12.12 16.48 12.84
C GLY A 290 -12.44 17.84 13.45
N ARG A 291 -13.02 18.78 12.69
CA ARG A 291 -13.60 19.99 13.28
C ARG A 291 -14.82 19.61 14.14
N LYS A 292 -14.65 19.69 15.45
CA LYS A 292 -15.71 20.00 16.42
C LYS A 292 -15.59 21.48 16.78
#